data_AF-A0A2A2J9F6-F1
#
_entry.id   AF-A0A2A2J9F6-F1
#
_cell.length_a   1.000
_cell.length_b   1.000
_cell.length_c   1.000
_cell.angle_alpha   90.00
_cell.angle_beta   90.00
_cell.angle_gamma   90.00
#
_symmetry.space_group_name_H-M   'P 1'
#
loop_
_entity.id
_entity.type
_entity.pdbx_description
1 polymer ?
#
loop_
_entity_poly.entity_id
_entity_poly.type
_entity_poly.pdbx_seq_one_letter_code
_entity_poly.pdbx_strand_id
1 'polypeptide(L)'
;MNLNSEVRTGEYISEDDSEDEKHLLAPFDHIKSCTGIEAKLTALKAVNKWLLIDEQMLNIAEMLGYATLMIDDIEDNSILRKGSPVAHSIFGIARTLNTCNYLYFVVMKKVSELGHPEAIKLFLGTFIILMERQLKMNTKIVIFQLYESQISKS
;
A
#
# COMPACT_ATOMS: atom_id res chain seq x y z
N MET A 1 12.57 17.31 32.34
CA MET A 1 13.26 16.02 32.63
C MET A 1 12.18 15.05 33.05
N ASN A 2 11.78 14.05 32.27
CA ASN A 2 12.62 13.03 31.66
C ASN A 2 12.19 12.79 30.20
N LEU A 3 13.16 12.85 29.29
CA LEU A 3 13.08 12.43 27.89
C LEU A 3 13.48 10.96 27.89
N ASN A 4 12.62 10.07 27.38
CA ASN A 4 12.84 8.67 26.97
C ASN A 4 11.73 7.75 27.49
N SER A 5 10.69 7.59 26.68
CA SER A 5 10.01 6.30 26.57
C SER A 5 9.63 6.15 25.10
N GLU A 6 10.44 5.36 24.40
CA GLU A 6 10.25 4.95 23.02
C GLU A 6 8.78 4.60 22.77
N VAL A 7 8.20 5.23 21.74
CA VAL A 7 6.88 4.89 21.21
C VAL A 7 6.99 3.48 20.64
N ARG A 8 6.68 2.49 21.46
CA ARG A 8 6.59 1.08 21.05
C ARG A 8 5.42 0.98 20.09
N THR A 9 5.71 0.53 18.88
CA THR A 9 4.80 0.31 17.74
C THR A 9 3.76 -0.80 17.98
N GLY A 10 3.30 -1.01 19.22
CA GLY A 10 2.51 -2.17 19.65
C GLY A 10 1.09 -1.87 20.13
N GLU A 11 0.63 -0.62 20.20
CA GLU A 11 -0.64 -0.33 20.90
C GLU A 11 -1.94 -0.57 20.09
N TYR A 12 -1.90 -1.00 18.82
CA TYR A 12 -3.13 -1.28 18.05
C TYR A 12 -3.00 -2.38 17.00
N ILE A 13 -2.13 -3.36 17.25
CA ILE A 13 -2.33 -4.72 16.73
C ILE A 13 -3.29 -5.36 17.74
N SER A 14 -4.24 -6.18 17.32
CA SER A 14 -4.93 -7.05 18.27
C SER A 14 -3.85 -7.70 19.16
N GLU A 15 -4.01 -7.70 20.49
CA GLU A 15 -3.24 -8.58 21.38
C GLU A 15 -3.60 -10.07 21.13
N ASP A 16 -4.03 -10.41 19.92
CA ASP A 16 -4.20 -11.75 19.46
C ASP A 16 -2.98 -12.04 18.59
N ASP A 17 -1.94 -12.54 19.25
CA ASP A 17 -0.70 -13.09 18.69
C ASP A 17 -0.98 -14.37 17.86
N SER A 18 -2.14 -14.41 17.21
CA SER A 18 -2.66 -15.50 16.42
C SER A 18 -1.75 -15.70 15.22
N GLU A 19 -1.44 -16.96 14.96
CA GLU A 19 -0.69 -17.39 13.78
C GLU A 19 -1.36 -16.87 12.49
N ASP A 20 -2.68 -16.66 12.55
CA ASP A 20 -3.51 -16.10 11.49
C ASP A 20 -3.17 -14.64 11.13
N GLU A 21 -2.87 -13.77 12.10
CA GLU A 21 -2.48 -12.37 11.81
C GLU A 21 -1.08 -12.30 11.19
N LYS A 22 -0.15 -13.14 11.64
CA LYS A 22 1.17 -13.30 11.00
C LYS A 22 1.04 -13.81 9.57
N HIS A 23 0.12 -14.73 9.32
CA HIS A 23 -0.19 -15.21 7.98
C HIS A 23 -0.88 -14.15 7.10
N LEU A 24 -1.72 -13.29 7.69
CA LEU A 24 -2.39 -12.20 6.99
C LEU A 24 -1.40 -11.12 6.54
N LEU A 25 -0.41 -10.78 7.35
CA LEU A 25 0.54 -9.70 7.03
C LEU A 25 1.79 -10.15 6.26
N ALA A 26 2.02 -11.46 6.10
CA ALA A 26 3.16 -11.99 5.37
C ALA A 26 3.37 -11.39 3.96
N PRO A 27 2.34 -11.15 3.12
CA PRO A 27 2.51 -10.47 1.83
C PRO A 27 3.01 -9.03 1.96
N PHE A 28 2.57 -8.32 2.99
CA PHE A 28 2.98 -6.94 3.28
C PHE A 28 4.44 -6.87 3.73
N ASP A 29 4.84 -7.77 4.64
CA ASP A 29 6.22 -7.84 5.11
C ASP A 29 7.18 -8.20 3.96
N HIS A 30 6.75 -9.10 3.08
CA HIS A 30 7.50 -9.44 1.87
C HIS A 30 7.71 -8.21 0.98
N ILE A 31 6.63 -7.52 0.57
CA ILE A 31 6.80 -6.37 -0.33
C ILE A 31 7.65 -5.26 0.31
N LYS A 32 7.49 -5.04 1.63
CA LYS A 32 8.28 -4.07 2.39
C LYS A 32 9.78 -4.42 2.39
N SER A 33 10.14 -5.69 2.42
CA SER A 33 11.54 -6.14 2.33
C SER A 33 12.10 -6.11 0.90
N CYS A 34 11.27 -6.35 -0.12
CA CYS A 34 11.69 -6.33 -1.53
C CYS A 34 11.80 -4.93 -2.13
N THR A 35 10.94 -4.03 -1.69
CA THR A 35 10.92 -2.67 -2.21
C THR A 35 11.80 -1.79 -1.35
N GLY A 36 13.00 -1.52 -1.83
CA GLY A 36 13.81 -0.39 -1.37
C GLY A 36 13.06 0.92 -1.67
N ILE A 37 12.04 1.24 -0.88
CA ILE A 37 11.29 2.49 -0.94
C ILE A 37 12.18 3.68 -0.57
N GLU A 38 13.44 3.44 -0.20
CA GLU A 38 14.47 4.44 0.08
C GLU A 38 14.42 5.67 -0.83
N ALA A 39 14.27 5.54 -2.16
CA ALA A 39 14.17 6.70 -3.04
C ALA A 39 12.86 7.52 -2.85
N LYS A 40 11.71 6.86 -2.70
CA LYS A 40 10.40 7.51 -2.55
C LYS A 40 10.21 8.07 -1.14
N LEU A 41 10.67 7.34 -0.13
CA LEU A 41 10.81 7.81 1.25
C LEU A 41 11.80 8.95 1.36
N THR A 42 12.92 8.93 0.65
CA THR A 42 13.90 10.03 0.67
C THR A 42 13.30 11.28 0.04
N ALA A 43 12.57 11.16 -1.07
CA ALA A 43 11.83 12.27 -1.66
C ALA A 43 10.76 12.81 -0.69
N LEU A 44 9.97 11.92 -0.07
CA LEU A 44 8.98 12.31 0.95
C LEU A 44 9.63 12.96 2.16
N LYS A 45 10.74 12.42 2.69
CA LYS A 45 11.51 12.99 3.81
C LYS A 45 12.13 14.35 3.44
N ALA A 46 12.61 14.51 2.21
CA ALA A 46 13.15 15.77 1.72
C ALA A 46 12.05 16.84 1.61
N VAL A 47 10.90 16.48 1.06
CA VAL A 47 9.71 17.34 1.02
C VAL A 47 9.18 17.60 2.45
N ASN A 48 9.32 16.62 3.35
CA ASN A 48 8.90 16.74 4.73
C ASN A 48 9.69 17.78 5.52
N LYS A 49 10.95 18.08 5.12
CA LYS A 49 11.70 19.21 5.71
C LYS A 49 11.00 20.55 5.52
N TRP A 50 10.18 20.68 4.48
CA TRP A 50 9.40 21.89 4.21
C TRP A 50 7.95 21.78 4.68
N LEU A 51 7.35 20.60 4.62
CA LEU A 51 5.93 20.39 4.95
C LEU A 51 5.67 20.06 6.43
N LEU A 52 6.69 19.64 7.20
CA LEU A 52 6.59 19.30 8.62
C LEU A 52 5.43 18.33 8.94
N ILE A 53 5.19 17.38 8.05
CA ILE A 53 4.24 16.29 8.17
C ILE A 53 4.68 15.38 9.32
N ASP A 54 3.71 15.08 10.18
CA ASP A 54 3.87 14.19 11.32
C ASP A 54 4.30 12.76 10.89
N GLU A 55 5.10 12.09 11.72
CA GLU A 55 5.61 10.76 11.42
C GLU A 55 4.49 9.72 11.28
N GLN A 56 3.38 9.88 12.02
CA GLN A 56 2.20 9.03 11.90
C GLN A 56 1.61 9.12 10.50
N MET A 57 1.53 10.33 9.93
CA MET A 57 1.01 10.55 8.57
C MET A 57 1.92 9.94 7.49
N LEU A 58 3.23 9.96 7.70
CA LEU A 58 4.17 9.31 6.79
C LEU A 58 3.96 7.79 6.79
N ASN A 59 3.85 7.18 7.98
CA ASN A 59 3.59 5.75 8.12
C ASN A 59 2.26 5.32 7.46
N ILE A 60 1.20 6.12 7.62
CA ILE A 60 -0.10 5.91 6.97
C ILE A 60 0.05 5.91 5.44
N ALA A 61 0.76 6.91 4.90
CA ALA A 61 0.98 7.04 3.45
C ALA A 61 1.82 5.88 2.89
N GLU A 62 2.82 5.41 3.64
CA GLU A 62 3.63 4.24 3.27
C GLU A 62 2.80 2.96 3.23
N MET A 63 2.03 2.68 4.29
CA MET A 63 1.17 1.50 4.35
C MET A 63 0.20 1.47 3.16
N LEU A 64 -0.44 2.60 2.86
CA LEU A 64 -1.31 2.74 1.70
C LEU A 64 -0.54 2.47 0.40
N GLY A 65 0.65 3.06 0.26
CA GLY A 65 1.50 2.90 -0.92
C GLY A 65 1.88 1.45 -1.19
N TYR A 66 2.22 0.66 -0.17
CA TYR A 66 2.52 -0.77 -0.33
C TYR A 66 1.27 -1.58 -0.70
N ALA A 67 0.12 -1.30 -0.09
CA ALA A 67 -1.13 -1.96 -0.41
C ALA A 67 -1.52 -1.73 -1.88
N THR A 68 -1.50 -0.48 -2.35
CA THR A 68 -1.78 -0.15 -3.76
C THR A 68 -0.80 -0.83 -4.70
N LEU A 69 0.48 -0.93 -4.31
CA LEU A 69 1.53 -1.51 -5.15
C LEU A 69 1.40 -3.03 -5.32
N MET A 70 0.91 -3.72 -4.28
CA MET A 70 0.58 -5.15 -4.35
C MET A 70 -0.66 -5.40 -5.21
N ILE A 71 -1.66 -4.52 -5.15
CA ILE A 71 -2.82 -4.57 -6.06
C ILE A 71 -2.36 -4.35 -7.50
N ASP A 72 -1.56 -3.32 -7.77
CA ASP A 72 -1.00 -3.06 -9.11
C ASP A 72 -0.25 -4.30 -9.64
N ASP A 73 0.56 -4.96 -8.81
CA ASP A 73 1.24 -6.20 -9.22
C ASP A 73 0.26 -7.29 -9.68
N ILE A 74 -0.85 -7.47 -8.96
CA ILE A 74 -1.90 -8.45 -9.31
C ILE A 74 -2.60 -8.05 -10.60
N GLU A 75 -3.01 -6.80 -10.72
CA GLU A 75 -3.77 -6.29 -11.87
C GLU A 75 -2.96 -6.32 -13.16
N ASP A 76 -1.66 -6.03 -13.08
CA ASP A 76 -0.73 -6.08 -14.20
C ASP A 76 -0.22 -7.50 -14.50
N ASN A 77 -0.63 -8.49 -13.69
CA ASN A 77 -0.12 -9.87 -13.73
C ASN A 77 1.42 -9.91 -13.71
N SER A 78 2.01 -9.05 -12.88
CA SER A 78 3.46 -8.88 -12.76
C SER A 78 4.11 -10.14 -12.20
N ILE A 79 5.34 -10.43 -12.63
CA ILE A 79 6.11 -11.60 -12.14
C ILE A 79 7.16 -11.16 -11.11
N LEU A 80 7.79 -10.01 -11.34
CA LEU A 80 8.88 -9.48 -10.53
C LEU A 80 8.66 -8.02 -10.19
N ARG A 81 9.10 -7.63 -8.99
CA ARG A 81 9.24 -6.23 -8.56
C ARG A 81 10.66 -6.00 -8.06
N LYS A 82 11.38 -5.11 -8.76
CA LYS A 82 12.80 -4.80 -8.49
C LYS A 82 13.68 -6.07 -8.40
N GLY A 83 13.43 -7.05 -9.28
CA GLY A 83 14.17 -8.31 -9.32
C GLY A 83 13.77 -9.36 -8.29
N SER A 84 12.85 -9.05 -7.36
CA SER A 84 12.28 -10.03 -6.43
C SER A 84 10.90 -10.50 -6.91
N PRO A 85 10.48 -11.75 -6.60
CA PRO A 85 9.11 -12.19 -6.90
C PRO A 85 8.08 -11.30 -6.22
N VAL A 86 7.00 -10.99 -6.92
CA VAL A 86 5.87 -10.23 -6.36
C VAL A 86 5.14 -11.04 -5.29
N ALA A 87 4.46 -10.36 -4.35
CA ALA A 87 3.82 -11.04 -3.21
C ALA A 87 2.79 -12.10 -3.65
N HIS A 88 1.98 -11.82 -4.68
CA HIS A 88 0.96 -12.76 -5.14
C HIS A 88 1.51 -14.02 -5.83
N SER A 89 2.77 -14.03 -6.28
CA SER A 89 3.39 -15.24 -6.83
C SER A 89 3.91 -16.18 -5.72
N ILE A 90 4.17 -15.66 -4.52
CA ILE A 90 4.62 -16.42 -3.35
C ILE A 90 3.42 -16.90 -2.52
N PHE A 91 2.50 -15.97 -2.22
CA PHE A 91 1.41 -16.19 -1.27
C PHE A 91 0.06 -16.48 -1.94
N GLY A 92 0.00 -16.37 -3.27
CA GLY A 92 -1.23 -16.48 -4.05
C GLY A 92 -2.04 -15.18 -4.07
N ILE A 93 -2.82 -15.02 -5.14
CA ILE A 93 -3.65 -13.82 -5.37
C ILE A 93 -4.64 -13.58 -4.23
N ALA A 94 -5.38 -14.61 -3.81
CA ALA A 94 -6.43 -14.47 -2.80
C ALA A 94 -5.89 -13.95 -1.47
N ARG A 95 -4.73 -14.47 -1.02
CA ARG A 95 -4.11 -14.04 0.24
C ARG A 95 -3.60 -12.60 0.14
N THR A 96 -2.82 -12.30 -0.90
CA THR A 96 -2.29 -10.95 -1.10
C THR A 96 -3.40 -9.91 -1.22
N LEU A 97 -4.50 -10.22 -1.90
CA LEU A 97 -5.66 -9.34 -2.01
C LEU A 97 -6.32 -9.08 -0.64
N ASN A 98 -6.51 -10.12 0.18
CA ASN A 98 -7.03 -9.97 1.53
C ASN A 98 -6.13 -9.11 2.41
N THR A 99 -4.81 -9.28 2.33
CA THR A 99 -3.83 -8.41 3.00
C THR A 99 -3.98 -6.95 2.57
N CYS A 100 -4.08 -6.68 1.27
CA CYS A 100 -4.24 -5.31 0.76
C CYS A 100 -5.51 -4.65 1.29
N ASN A 101 -6.63 -5.37 1.26
CA ASN A 101 -7.91 -4.87 1.76
C ASN A 101 -7.86 -4.60 3.27
N TYR A 102 -7.26 -5.51 4.04
CA TYR A 102 -7.03 -5.30 5.47
C TYR A 102 -6.22 -4.02 5.72
N LEU A 103 -5.13 -3.82 4.98
CA LEU A 103 -4.31 -2.60 5.09
C LEU A 103 -5.09 -1.33 4.76
N TYR A 104 -5.97 -1.34 3.75
CA TYR A 104 -6.82 -0.18 3.45
C TYR A 104 -7.70 0.21 4.64
N PHE A 105 -8.29 -0.76 5.34
CA PHE A 105 -9.08 -0.50 6.55
C PHE A 105 -8.22 -0.04 7.73
N VAL A 106 -7.02 -0.61 7.91
CA VAL A 106 -6.08 -0.15 8.96
C VAL A 106 -5.65 1.30 8.72
N VAL A 107 -5.33 1.66 7.48
CA VAL A 107 -4.99 3.04 7.10
C VAL A 107 -6.16 3.97 7.41
N MET A 108 -7.39 3.59 7.05
CA MET A 108 -8.59 4.37 7.34
C MET A 108 -8.79 4.58 8.85
N LYS A 109 -8.61 3.52 9.65
CA LYS A 109 -8.66 3.61 11.12
C LYS A 109 -7.61 4.59 11.66
N LYS A 110 -6.35 4.46 11.22
CA LYS A 110 -5.26 5.36 11.64
C LYS A 110 -5.51 6.81 11.27
N VAL A 111 -6.09 7.08 10.10
CA VAL A 111 -6.51 8.44 9.71
C VAL A 111 -7.62 8.96 10.63
N SER A 112 -8.55 8.11 11.04
CA SER A 112 -9.62 8.51 11.97
C SER A 112 -9.13 8.86 13.36
N GLU A 113 -8.04 8.23 13.80
CA GLU A 113 -7.40 8.45 15.11
C GLU A 113 -6.62 9.77 15.17
N LEU A 114 -6.40 10.46 14.04
CA LEU A 114 -5.73 11.77 14.01
C LEU A 114 -6.55 12.89 14.66
N GLY A 115 -7.83 12.64 15.02
CA GLY A 115 -8.67 13.63 15.68
C GLY A 115 -9.17 14.76 14.76
N HIS A 116 -9.03 14.60 13.44
CA HIS A 116 -9.44 15.57 12.43
C HIS A 116 -10.48 14.94 11.48
N PRO A 117 -11.79 15.19 11.67
CA PRO A 117 -12.85 14.63 10.80
C PRO A 117 -12.64 14.95 9.31
N GLU A 118 -12.09 16.11 9.00
CA GLU A 118 -11.74 16.54 7.64
C GLU A 118 -10.67 15.66 7.01
N ALA A 119 -9.74 15.10 7.79
CA ALA A 119 -8.69 14.22 7.30
C ALA A 119 -9.27 12.91 6.76
N ILE A 120 -10.27 12.34 7.44
CA ILE A 120 -10.99 11.14 6.95
C ILE A 120 -11.69 11.45 5.62
N LYS A 121 -12.38 12.60 5.55
CA LYS A 121 -13.09 13.00 4.33
C LYS A 121 -12.14 13.20 3.16
N LEU A 122 -11.01 13.88 3.39
CA LEU A 122 -9.97 14.10 2.39
C LEU A 122 -9.33 12.78 1.95
N PHE A 123 -9.02 11.91 2.90
CA PHE A 123 -8.45 10.58 2.64
C PHE A 123 -9.39 9.74 1.79
N LEU A 124 -10.66 9.60 2.19
CA LEU A 124 -11.65 8.83 1.44
C LEU A 124 -11.85 9.38 0.02
N GLY A 125 -11.98 10.70 -0.12
CA GLY A 125 -12.11 11.33 -1.44
C GLY A 125 -10.89 11.07 -2.33
N THR A 126 -9.69 11.21 -1.77
CA THR A 126 -8.44 10.94 -2.49
C THR A 126 -8.30 9.45 -2.86
N PHE A 127 -8.64 8.56 -1.93
CA PHE A 127 -8.55 7.12 -2.13
C PHE A 127 -9.51 6.64 -3.23
N ILE A 128 -10.75 7.13 -3.24
CA ILE A 128 -11.72 6.84 -4.31
C ILE A 128 -11.17 7.30 -5.67
N ILE A 129 -10.62 8.51 -5.76
CA ILE A 129 -10.03 9.03 -7.00
C ILE A 129 -8.86 8.14 -7.46
N LEU A 130 -8.04 7.64 -6.53
CA LEU A 130 -6.93 6.74 -6.85
C LEU A 130 -7.45 5.42 -7.43
N MET A 131 -8.43 4.78 -6.77
CA MET A 131 -9.03 3.52 -7.22
C MET A 131 -9.71 3.68 -8.59
N GLU A 132 -10.43 4.78 -8.81
CA GLU A 132 -11.01 5.07 -10.12
C GLU A 132 -9.95 5.22 -11.22
N ARG A 133 -8.82 5.86 -10.89
CA ARG A 133 -7.71 6.05 -11.84
C ARG A 133 -7.06 4.73 -12.20
N GLN A 134 -6.81 3.85 -11.22
CA GLN A 134 -6.31 2.49 -11.47
C GLN A 134 -7.23 1.73 -12.43
N LEU A 135 -8.53 1.68 -12.13
CA LEU A 135 -9.50 0.98 -12.98
C LEU A 135 -9.57 1.53 -14.42
N LYS A 136 -9.54 2.87 -14.56
CA LYS A 136 -9.56 3.54 -15.87
C LYS A 136 -8.28 3.29 -16.67
N MET A 137 -7.11 3.19 -16.03
CA MET A 137 -5.85 2.84 -16.69
C MET A 137 -5.86 1.40 -17.19
N ASN A 138 -6.29 0.45 -16.35
CA ASN A 138 -6.35 -0.97 -16.71
C ASN A 138 -7.26 -1.21 -17.92
N THR A 139 -8.41 -0.52 -17.97
CA THR A 139 -9.34 -0.61 -19.12
C THR A 139 -8.70 -0.14 -20.43
N LYS A 140 -7.89 0.94 -20.38
CA LYS A 140 -7.18 1.44 -21.57
C LYS A 140 -6.07 0.50 -22.03
N ILE A 141 -5.33 -0.10 -21.09
CA ILE A 141 -4.27 -1.06 -21.41
C ILE A 141 -4.86 -2.31 -22.08
N VAL A 142 -5.98 -2.84 -21.57
CA VAL A 142 -6.66 -4.00 -22.16
C VAL A 142 -7.13 -3.70 -23.58
N ILE A 143 -7.76 -2.54 -23.83
CA ILE A 143 -8.18 -2.13 -25.17
C ILE A 143 -6.97 -2.02 -26.13
N PHE A 144 -5.86 -1.45 -25.66
CA PHE A 144 -4.63 -1.35 -26.44
C PHE A 144 -4.02 -2.72 -26.77
N GLN A 145 -3.94 -3.63 -25.79
CA GLN A 145 -3.45 -5.00 -26.01
C GLN A 145 -4.33 -5.80 -26.98
N LEU A 146 -5.65 -5.64 -26.90
CA LEU A 146 -6.59 -6.24 -27.85
C LEU A 146 -6.39 -5.68 -29.27
N TYR A 147 -6.14 -4.38 -29.39
CA TYR A 147 -5.84 -3.74 -30.68
C TYR A 147 -4.53 -4.24 -31.29
N GLU A 148 -3.44 -4.28 -30.53
CA GLU A 148 -2.14 -4.82 -30.96
C GLU A 148 -2.24 -6.30 -31.39
N SER A 149 -3.02 -7.11 -30.66
CA SER A 149 -3.28 -8.51 -31.04
C SER A 149 -4.05 -8.64 -32.36
N GLN A 150 -4.85 -7.66 -32.76
CA GLN A 150 -5.53 -7.67 -34.06
C GLN A 150 -4.60 -7.30 -35.20
N ILE A 151 -3.70 -6.33 -35.00
CA ILE A 151 -2.66 -5.96 -35.99
C ILE A 151 -1.66 -7.10 -36.19
N SER A 152 -1.22 -7.77 -35.12
CA SER A 152 -0.27 -8.88 -35.20
C SER A 152 -0.79 -10.10 -35.99
N LYS A 153 -2.10 -10.19 -36.25
CA LYS A 153 -2.74 -11.30 -36.98
C LYS A 153 -3.08 -10.97 -38.44
N SER A 154 -2.85 -9.72 -38.87
CA SER A 154 -3.02 -9.26 -40.26
C SER A 154 -1.69 -9.16 -40.98
#